data_AF-A0A2J7VR17-F1
#
_entry.id   AF-A0A2J7VR17-F1
#
_cell.length_a   1.000
_cell.length_b   1.000
_cell.length_c   1.000
_cell.angle_alpha   90.00
_cell.angle_beta   90.00
_cell.angle_gamma   90.00
#
_symmetry.space_group_name_H-M   'P 1'
#
loop_
_entity.id
_entity.type
_entity.pdbx_description
1 polymer ?
#
loop_
_entity_poly.entity_id
_entity_poly.type
_entity_poly.pdbx_seq_one_letter_code
_entity_poly.pdbx_strand_id
1 'polypeptide(L)'
;MADFDWKKLVAGIAPVLGTALGGPLVGAAVAELGAALLGNRDATEDDLAAALSTGRLGPEQIVAIKQAANALAIRMRELDIDVLKINQAAEDAYLKDVQDARARQVATRDPTPQVILFVLFLLWAGTFSAFYFGTLPADDFVRALIVRAYATVETGLTGAIAYFIGSSRGSKASGDAVRKIAEQAGK
;
A
#
# COMPACT_ATOMS: atom_id res chain seq x y z
N MET A 1 -4.68 0.06 -49.42
CA MET A 1 -4.48 1.42 -48.88
C MET A 1 -4.01 1.22 -47.45
N ALA A 2 -2.89 1.82 -47.05
CA ALA A 2 -2.41 1.67 -45.68
C ALA A 2 -3.50 2.20 -44.73
N ASP A 3 -3.96 1.34 -43.83
CA ASP A 3 -4.98 1.70 -42.84
C ASP A 3 -4.45 2.86 -42.01
N PHE A 4 -5.20 3.96 -41.91
CA PHE A 4 -4.73 5.16 -41.24
C PHE A 4 -4.65 4.92 -39.72
N ASP A 5 -3.44 4.96 -39.17
CA ASP A 5 -3.19 4.72 -37.75
C ASP A 5 -3.42 5.99 -36.92
N TRP A 6 -4.70 6.25 -36.60
CA TRP A 6 -5.11 7.41 -35.80
C TRP A 6 -4.50 7.39 -34.39
N LYS A 7 -4.24 6.20 -33.82
CA LYS A 7 -3.62 6.06 -32.50
C LYS A 7 -2.19 6.59 -32.50
N LYS A 8 -1.41 6.34 -33.57
CA LYS A 8 -0.08 6.95 -33.74
C LYS A 8 -0.14 8.47 -33.90
N LEU A 9 -1.14 8.99 -34.61
CA LEU A 9 -1.35 10.44 -34.72
C LEU A 9 -1.59 11.06 -33.34
N VAL A 10 -2.49 10.48 -32.54
CA VAL A 10 -2.78 10.94 -31.18
C VAL A 10 -1.55 10.81 -30.27
N ALA A 11 -0.80 9.70 -30.36
CA ALA A 11 0.43 9.48 -29.60
C ALA A 11 1.51 10.55 -29.90
N GLY A 12 1.59 11.04 -31.15
CA GLY A 12 2.51 12.12 -31.52
C GLY A 12 2.15 13.48 -30.94
N ILE A 13 0.86 13.74 -30.67
CA ILE A 13 0.37 15.01 -30.11
C ILE A 13 0.32 14.97 -28.58
N ALA A 14 -0.09 13.82 -28.04
CA ALA A 14 -0.32 13.58 -26.63
C ALA A 14 0.20 12.17 -26.26
N PRO A 15 1.48 12.06 -25.87
CA PRO A 15 2.11 10.77 -25.55
C PRO A 15 1.37 9.98 -24.46
N VAL A 16 0.81 10.66 -23.46
CA VAL A 16 0.05 10.05 -22.36
C VAL A 16 -1.19 9.31 -22.88
N LEU A 17 -1.93 9.92 -23.82
CA LEU A 17 -3.05 9.25 -24.47
C LEU A 17 -2.58 8.10 -25.35
N GLY A 18 -1.45 8.25 -26.05
CA GLY A 18 -0.84 7.18 -26.84
C GLY A 18 -0.50 5.95 -25.99
N THR A 19 0.13 6.13 -24.83
CA THR A 19 0.43 5.04 -23.89
C THR A 19 -0.84 4.41 -23.35
N ALA A 20 -1.85 5.21 -23.00
CA ALA A 20 -3.12 4.70 -22.50
C ALA A 20 -3.90 3.90 -23.56
N LEU A 21 -3.93 4.38 -24.82
CA LEU A 21 -4.59 3.72 -25.95
C LEU A 21 -3.92 2.38 -26.36
N GLY A 22 -2.63 2.22 -26.08
CA GLY A 22 -1.89 0.97 -26.28
C GLY A 22 -1.82 0.08 -25.05
N GLY A 23 -2.48 0.46 -23.96
CA GLY A 23 -2.33 -0.16 -22.65
C GLY A 23 -3.65 -0.51 -21.97
N PRO A 24 -3.60 -0.91 -20.69
CA PRO A 24 -4.78 -1.32 -19.93
C PRO A 24 -5.78 -0.18 -19.67
N LEU A 25 -5.38 1.07 -19.96
CA LEU A 25 -6.22 2.26 -19.80
C LEU A 25 -6.89 2.71 -21.11
N VAL A 26 -6.95 1.83 -22.13
CA VAL A 26 -7.50 2.17 -23.45
C VAL A 26 -8.93 2.70 -23.36
N GLY A 27 -9.79 2.08 -22.55
CA GLY A 27 -11.18 2.53 -22.38
C GLY A 27 -11.28 3.94 -21.78
N ALA A 28 -10.43 4.29 -20.82
CA ALA A 28 -10.40 5.64 -20.25
C ALA A 28 -9.88 6.68 -21.26
N ALA A 29 -8.87 6.33 -22.06
CA ALA A 29 -8.34 7.20 -23.09
C ALA A 29 -9.36 7.44 -24.22
N VAL A 30 -10.08 6.40 -24.63
CA VAL A 30 -11.18 6.49 -25.60
C VAL A 30 -12.30 7.37 -25.06
N ALA A 31 -12.68 7.21 -23.79
CA ALA A 31 -13.73 8.03 -23.19
C ALA A 31 -13.36 9.52 -23.12
N GLU A 32 -12.14 9.87 -22.71
CA GLU A 32 -11.72 11.28 -22.66
C GLU A 32 -11.54 11.89 -24.06
N LEU A 33 -11.10 11.11 -25.05
CA LEU A 33 -11.04 11.53 -26.45
C LEU A 33 -12.44 11.71 -27.05
N GLY A 34 -13.35 10.78 -26.80
CA GLY A 34 -14.75 10.87 -27.22
C GLY A 34 -15.43 12.09 -26.63
N ALA A 35 -15.19 12.39 -25.35
CA ALA A 35 -15.68 13.61 -24.71
C ALA A 35 -15.17 14.88 -25.41
N ALA A 36 -13.87 14.94 -25.71
CA ALA A 36 -13.23 16.14 -26.24
C ALA A 36 -13.49 16.36 -27.74
N LEU A 37 -13.57 15.30 -28.53
CA LEU A 37 -13.71 15.37 -29.99
C LEU A 37 -15.15 15.22 -30.46
N LEU A 38 -15.94 14.40 -29.78
CA LEU A 38 -17.31 14.03 -30.19
C LEU A 38 -18.37 14.50 -29.20
N GLY A 39 -17.97 15.06 -28.05
CA GLY A 39 -18.90 15.40 -26.97
C GLY A 39 -19.56 14.17 -26.31
N ASN A 40 -19.05 12.96 -26.57
CA ASN A 40 -19.64 11.71 -26.12
C ASN A 40 -18.58 10.82 -25.45
N ARG A 41 -18.72 10.60 -24.13
CA ARG A 41 -17.81 9.72 -23.37
C ARG A 41 -17.99 8.24 -23.66
N ASP A 42 -19.13 7.84 -24.23
CA ASP A 42 -19.42 6.46 -24.60
C ASP A 42 -19.04 6.16 -26.07
N ALA A 43 -18.28 7.05 -26.71
CA ALA A 43 -17.76 6.83 -28.04
C ALA A 43 -16.84 5.60 -28.07
N THR A 44 -16.88 4.87 -29.18
CA THR A 44 -16.03 3.70 -29.41
C THR A 44 -14.71 4.09 -30.08
N GLU A 45 -13.76 3.15 -30.14
CA GLU A 45 -12.54 3.33 -30.92
C GLU A 45 -12.84 3.55 -32.41
N ASP A 46 -13.90 2.94 -32.93
CA ASP A 46 -14.31 3.06 -34.33
C ASP A 46 -14.89 4.47 -34.61
N ASP A 47 -15.64 5.05 -33.67
CA ASP A 47 -16.15 6.42 -33.78
C ASP A 47 -15.00 7.43 -33.83
N LEU A 48 -13.96 7.22 -33.01
CA LEU A 48 -12.75 8.04 -33.02
C LEU A 48 -11.94 7.84 -34.31
N ALA A 49 -11.82 6.61 -34.79
CA ALA A 49 -11.15 6.31 -36.05
C ALA A 49 -11.85 7.01 -37.22
N ALA A 50 -13.19 7.00 -37.26
CA ALA A 50 -13.99 7.68 -38.26
C ALA A 50 -13.81 9.21 -38.19
N ALA A 51 -13.83 9.78 -36.98
CA ALA A 51 -13.64 11.22 -36.77
C ALA A 51 -12.24 11.72 -37.14
N LEU A 52 -11.22 10.87 -36.99
CA LEU A 52 -9.82 11.19 -37.25
C LEU A 52 -9.34 10.71 -38.64
N SER A 53 -10.20 10.02 -39.38
CA SER A 53 -9.89 9.33 -40.66
C SER A 53 -9.32 10.23 -41.76
N THR A 54 -9.58 11.53 -41.70
CA THR A 54 -9.09 12.50 -42.71
C THR A 54 -7.59 12.77 -42.61
N GLY A 55 -6.93 12.32 -41.53
CA GLY A 55 -5.49 12.48 -41.30
C GLY A 55 -5.02 13.92 -41.10
N ARG A 56 -5.94 14.90 -41.12
CA ARG A 56 -5.65 16.32 -40.92
C ARG A 56 -6.48 16.82 -39.75
N LEU A 57 -5.79 17.18 -38.68
CA LEU A 57 -6.43 17.81 -37.53
C LEU A 57 -6.43 19.32 -37.70
N GLY A 58 -7.60 19.93 -37.49
CA GLY A 58 -7.70 21.36 -37.29
C GLY A 58 -7.02 21.79 -36.00
N PRO A 59 -6.60 23.06 -35.87
CA PRO A 59 -6.00 23.58 -34.64
C PRO A 59 -6.87 23.33 -33.39
N GLU A 60 -8.19 23.44 -33.53
CA GLU A 60 -9.14 23.19 -32.43
C GLU A 60 -9.13 21.73 -31.97
N GLN A 61 -9.03 20.78 -32.90
CA GLN A 61 -8.97 19.34 -32.57
C GLN A 61 -7.64 18.99 -31.88
N ILE A 62 -6.54 19.63 -32.27
CA ILE A 62 -5.24 19.47 -31.59
C ILE A 62 -5.33 19.97 -30.14
N VAL A 63 -5.99 21.11 -29.92
CA VAL A 63 -6.23 21.65 -28.57
C VAL A 63 -7.12 20.70 -27.76
N ALA A 64 -8.19 20.19 -28.35
CA ALA A 64 -9.08 19.23 -27.70
C ALA A 64 -8.36 17.94 -27.28
N ILE A 65 -7.49 17.39 -28.13
CA ILE A 65 -6.67 16.21 -27.79
C ILE A 65 -5.72 16.50 -26.62
N LYS A 66 -5.08 17.69 -26.60
CA LYS A 66 -4.23 18.09 -25.47
C LYS A 66 -5.03 18.27 -24.17
N GLN A 67 -6.24 18.81 -24.25
CA GLN A 67 -7.13 18.92 -23.10
C GLN A 67 -7.55 17.54 -22.57
N ALA A 68 -7.93 16.62 -23.46
CA ALA A 68 -8.21 15.23 -23.10
C ALA A 68 -7.01 14.55 -22.43
N ALA A 69 -5.79 14.81 -22.91
CA ALA A 69 -4.57 14.29 -22.31
C ALA A 69 -4.35 14.81 -20.88
N ASN A 70 -4.59 16.11 -20.66
CA ASN A 70 -4.50 16.70 -19.33
C ASN A 70 -5.59 16.15 -18.39
N ALA A 71 -6.82 16.01 -18.88
CA ALA A 71 -7.92 15.42 -18.10
C ALA A 71 -7.60 13.98 -17.68
N LEU A 72 -7.08 13.16 -18.60
CA LEU A 72 -6.65 11.80 -18.29
C LEU A 72 -5.51 11.80 -17.27
N ALA A 73 -4.52 12.69 -17.41
CA ALA A 73 -3.40 12.80 -16.46
C ALA A 73 -3.86 13.18 -15.05
N ILE A 74 -4.82 14.09 -14.93
CA ILE A 74 -5.44 14.46 -13.64
C ILE A 74 -6.16 13.24 -13.05
N ARG A 75 -6.98 12.56 -13.84
CA ARG A 75 -7.71 11.35 -13.41
C ARG A 75 -6.77 10.28 -12.88
N MET A 76 -5.65 10.04 -13.58
CA MET A 76 -4.64 9.08 -13.14
C MET A 76 -4.05 9.45 -11.77
N ARG A 77 -3.77 10.74 -11.54
CA ARG A 77 -3.28 11.21 -10.23
C ARG A 77 -4.33 11.12 -9.14
N GLU A 78 -5.59 11.39 -9.44
CA GLU A 78 -6.70 11.23 -8.50
C GLU A 78 -6.85 9.76 -8.08
N LEU A 79 -6.82 8.84 -9.04
CA LEU A 79 -6.86 7.39 -8.78
C LEU A 79 -5.69 6.95 -7.89
N ASP A 80 -4.47 7.42 -8.15
CA ASP A 80 -3.31 7.14 -7.29
C ASP A 80 -3.53 7.62 -5.85
N ILE A 81 -4.05 8.85 -5.70
CA ILE A 81 -4.34 9.43 -4.38
C ILE A 81 -5.43 8.62 -3.66
N ASP A 82 -6.47 8.18 -4.36
CA ASP A 82 -7.55 7.41 -3.76
C ASP A 82 -7.08 6.01 -3.33
N VAL A 83 -6.22 5.36 -4.11
CA VAL A 83 -5.55 4.12 -3.69
C VAL A 83 -4.73 4.35 -2.42
N LEU A 84 -3.96 5.45 -2.34
CA LEU A 84 -3.21 5.80 -1.13
C LEU A 84 -4.13 6.03 0.08
N LYS A 85 -5.25 6.73 -0.09
CA LYS A 85 -6.23 6.93 0.99
C LYS A 85 -6.84 5.61 1.46
N ILE A 86 -7.18 4.71 0.54
CA ILE A 86 -7.73 3.39 0.88
C ILE A 86 -6.70 2.60 1.69
N ASN A 87 -5.44 2.59 1.25
CA ASN A 87 -4.36 1.91 1.97
C ASN A 87 -4.14 2.52 3.36
N GLN A 88 -4.15 3.84 3.48
CA GLN A 88 -4.06 4.53 4.77
C GLN A 88 -5.24 4.18 5.69
N ALA A 89 -6.47 4.20 5.17
CA ALA A 89 -7.65 3.84 5.95
C ALA A 89 -7.64 2.37 6.41
N ALA A 90 -7.13 1.46 5.57
CA ALA A 90 -6.96 0.06 5.93
C ALA A 90 -5.90 -0.12 7.04
N GLU A 91 -4.77 0.58 6.93
CA GLU A 91 -3.73 0.56 7.97
C GLU A 91 -4.23 1.17 9.29
N ASP A 92 -4.94 2.29 9.23
CA ASP A 92 -5.54 2.93 10.41
C ASP A 92 -6.57 2.01 11.09
N ALA A 93 -7.39 1.30 10.29
CA ALA A 93 -8.34 0.33 10.82
C ALA A 93 -7.62 -0.85 11.49
N TYR A 94 -6.55 -1.36 10.89
CA TYR A 94 -5.71 -2.41 11.49
C TYR A 94 -5.06 -1.94 12.80
N LEU A 95 -4.46 -0.75 12.80
CA LEU A 95 -3.84 -0.16 13.98
C LEU A 95 -4.87 0.05 15.10
N LYS A 96 -6.09 0.46 14.75
CA LYS A 96 -7.19 0.61 15.71
C LYS A 96 -7.62 -0.73 16.31
N ASP A 97 -7.77 -1.77 15.50
CA ASP A 97 -8.12 -3.11 15.99
C ASP A 97 -7.05 -3.64 16.97
N VAL A 98 -5.77 -3.47 16.62
CA VAL A 98 -4.64 -3.81 17.50
C VAL A 98 -4.67 -3.00 18.80
N GLN A 99 -5.01 -1.71 18.75
CA GLN A 99 -5.15 -0.87 19.93
C GLN A 99 -6.33 -1.28 20.81
N ASP A 100 -7.48 -1.60 20.22
CA ASP A 100 -8.68 -2.04 20.94
C ASP A 100 -8.43 -3.39 21.65
N ALA A 101 -7.76 -4.32 20.99
CA ALA A 101 -7.33 -5.59 21.58
C ALA A 101 -6.40 -5.36 22.80
N ARG A 102 -5.47 -4.39 22.70
CA ARG A 102 -4.59 -4.01 23.81
C ARG A 102 -5.34 -3.32 24.94
N ALA A 103 -6.28 -2.43 24.63
CA ALA A 103 -7.12 -1.75 25.61
C ALA A 103 -7.92 -2.77 26.44
N ARG A 104 -8.47 -3.80 25.77
CA ARG A 104 -9.14 -4.92 26.45
C ARG A 104 -8.21 -5.66 27.40
N GLN A 105 -7.00 -6.00 26.96
CA GLN A 105 -6.03 -6.69 27.80
C GLN A 105 -5.65 -5.89 29.05
N VAL A 106 -5.47 -4.57 28.92
CA VAL A 106 -5.19 -3.68 30.06
C VAL A 106 -6.40 -3.64 31.00
N ALA A 107 -7.61 -3.53 30.46
CA ALA A 107 -8.85 -3.53 31.25
C ALA A 107 -9.08 -4.85 32.01
N THR A 108 -8.74 -6.00 31.39
CA THR A 108 -8.90 -7.33 32.01
C THR A 108 -7.73 -7.73 32.91
N ARG A 109 -6.63 -6.96 32.91
CA ARG A 109 -5.37 -7.28 33.61
C ARG A 109 -4.85 -8.68 33.28
N ASP A 110 -5.01 -9.09 32.02
CA ASP A 110 -4.60 -10.42 31.56
C ASP A 110 -3.07 -10.56 31.62
N PRO A 111 -2.53 -11.51 32.42
CA PRO A 111 -1.10 -11.73 32.56
C PRO A 111 -0.48 -12.50 31.37
N THR A 112 -1.29 -12.93 30.40
CA THR A 112 -0.87 -13.83 29.31
C THR A 112 0.37 -13.31 28.57
N PRO A 113 0.49 -12.03 28.19
CA PRO A 113 1.70 -11.57 27.50
C PRO A 113 2.96 -11.58 28.36
N GLN A 114 2.85 -11.32 29.67
CA GLN A 114 3.99 -11.47 30.58
C GLN A 114 4.41 -12.94 30.68
N VAL A 115 3.45 -13.86 30.80
CA VAL A 115 3.73 -15.30 30.85
C VAL A 115 4.41 -15.78 29.57
N ILE A 116 3.91 -15.37 28.39
CA ILE A 116 4.52 -15.71 27.09
C ILE A 116 5.96 -15.18 27.02
N LEU A 117 6.20 -13.94 27.44
CA LEU A 117 7.55 -13.37 27.48
C LEU A 117 8.49 -14.19 28.37
N PHE A 118 8.07 -14.54 29.58
CA PHE A 118 8.89 -15.33 30.50
C PHE A 118 9.17 -16.73 29.94
N VAL A 119 8.18 -17.39 29.35
CA VAL A 119 8.35 -18.71 28.73
C VAL A 119 9.34 -18.64 27.57
N LEU A 120 9.21 -17.66 26.67
CA LEU A 120 10.13 -17.47 25.55
C LEU A 120 11.55 -17.14 26.02
N PHE A 121 11.68 -16.32 27.07
CA PHE A 121 12.96 -15.98 27.66
C PHE A 121 13.64 -17.22 28.27
N LEU A 122 12.90 -18.05 29.00
CA LEU A 122 13.41 -19.30 29.57
C LEU A 122 13.81 -20.30 28.48
N LEU A 123 13.01 -20.45 27.42
CA LEU A 123 13.35 -21.31 26.29
C LEU A 123 14.61 -20.84 25.56
N TRP A 124 14.72 -19.53 25.32
CA TRP A 124 15.90 -18.93 24.71
C TRP A 124 17.14 -19.10 25.59
N ALA A 125 17.06 -18.76 26.88
CA ALA A 125 18.16 -18.92 27.82
C ALA A 125 18.58 -20.39 27.98
N GLY A 126 17.63 -21.32 27.99
CA GLY A 126 17.88 -22.76 28.07
C GLY A 126 18.59 -23.30 26.83
N THR A 127 18.10 -22.96 25.63
CA THR A 127 18.73 -23.36 24.36
C THR A 127 20.09 -22.70 24.16
N PHE A 128 20.25 -21.43 24.52
CA PHE A 128 21.53 -20.72 24.52
C PHE A 128 22.55 -21.39 25.46
N SER A 129 22.12 -21.74 26.68
CA SER A 129 22.96 -22.47 27.63
C SER A 129 23.35 -23.86 27.10
N ALA A 130 22.42 -24.57 26.45
CA ALA A 130 22.70 -25.87 25.83
C ALA A 130 23.71 -25.76 24.67
N PHE A 131 23.73 -24.66 23.93
CA PHE A 131 24.76 -24.42 22.89
C PHE A 131 26.12 -24.10 23.49
N TYR A 132 26.16 -23.38 24.61
CA TYR A 132 27.41 -22.97 25.23
C TYR A 132 28.09 -24.12 26.01
N PHE A 133 27.30 -24.95 26.70
CA PHE A 133 27.81 -26.02 27.57
C PHE A 133 27.65 -27.44 26.99
N GLY A 134 26.85 -27.61 25.94
CA GLY A 134 26.59 -28.90 25.31
C GLY A 134 27.41 -29.15 24.04
N THR A 135 27.44 -30.39 23.59
CA THR A 135 28.03 -30.77 22.30
C THR A 135 26.93 -30.83 21.24
N LEU A 136 27.14 -30.13 20.11
CA LEU A 136 26.23 -30.22 18.98
C LEU A 136 26.41 -31.56 18.26
N PRO A 137 25.34 -32.19 17.76
CA PRO A 137 25.41 -33.40 16.95
C PRO A 137 26.34 -33.21 15.75
N ALA A 138 27.12 -34.24 15.42
CA ALA A 138 28.02 -34.22 14.26
C ALA A 138 27.25 -34.26 12.93
N ASP A 139 26.02 -34.77 12.94
CA ASP A 139 25.13 -34.80 11.78
C ASP A 139 24.67 -33.38 11.40
N ASP A 140 24.96 -33.00 10.15
CA ASP A 140 24.68 -31.65 9.63
C ASP A 140 23.19 -31.33 9.57
N PHE A 141 22.35 -32.31 9.24
CA PHE A 141 20.91 -32.11 9.15
C PHE A 141 20.30 -31.85 10.53
N VAL A 142 20.66 -32.67 11.53
CA VAL A 142 20.18 -32.50 12.92
C VAL A 142 20.70 -31.18 13.51
N ARG A 143 21.96 -30.83 13.27
CA ARG A 143 22.52 -29.54 13.69
C ARG A 143 21.77 -28.36 13.06
N ALA A 144 21.47 -28.41 11.75
CA ALA A 144 20.69 -27.38 11.08
C ALA A 144 19.28 -27.24 11.66
N LEU A 145 18.62 -28.36 12.00
CA LEU A 145 17.29 -28.35 12.61
C LEU A 145 17.30 -27.69 14.00
N ILE A 146 18.30 -28.00 14.82
CA ILE A 146 18.49 -27.42 16.15
C ILE A 146 18.75 -25.90 16.07
N VAL A 147 19.64 -25.47 15.17
CA VAL A 147 19.93 -24.03 14.97
C VAL A 147 18.70 -23.29 14.46
N ARG A 148 17.91 -23.90 13.55
CA ARG A 148 16.64 -23.33 13.09
C ARG A 148 15.62 -23.20 14.23
N ALA A 149 15.52 -24.20 15.11
CA ALA A 149 14.64 -24.15 16.27
C ALA A 149 15.02 -23.01 17.21
N TYR A 150 16.32 -22.85 17.51
CA TYR A 150 16.84 -21.72 18.28
C TYR A 150 16.48 -20.37 17.65
N ALA A 151 16.71 -20.19 16.35
CA ALA A 151 16.38 -18.96 15.64
C ALA A 151 14.88 -18.63 15.66
N THR A 152 14.02 -19.66 15.66
CA THR A 152 12.56 -19.49 15.77
C THR A 152 12.17 -18.96 17.15
N VAL A 153 12.76 -19.51 18.22
CA VAL A 153 12.55 -19.04 19.60
C VAL A 153 13.06 -17.61 19.77
N GLU A 154 14.24 -17.29 19.24
CA GLU A 154 14.82 -15.94 19.26
C GLU A 154 13.95 -14.91 18.53
N THR A 155 13.38 -15.27 17.38
CA THR A 155 12.43 -14.43 16.63
C THR A 155 11.17 -14.18 17.47
N GLY A 156 10.61 -15.21 18.11
CA GLY A 156 9.47 -15.09 19.01
C GLY A 156 9.74 -14.18 20.19
N LEU A 157 10.90 -14.34 20.85
CA LEU A 157 11.32 -13.49 21.98
C LEU A 157 11.47 -12.03 21.57
N THR A 158 12.09 -11.77 20.41
CA THR A 158 12.23 -10.41 19.86
C THR A 158 10.86 -9.77 19.60
N GLY A 159 9.92 -10.53 19.03
CA GLY A 159 8.54 -10.08 18.83
C GLY A 159 7.82 -9.74 20.15
N ALA A 160 8.00 -10.57 21.19
CA ALA A 160 7.44 -10.31 22.52
C ALA A 160 8.05 -9.04 23.15
N ILE A 161 9.37 -8.86 23.07
CA ILE A 161 10.04 -7.63 23.55
C ILE A 161 9.51 -6.40 22.80
N ALA A 162 9.39 -6.48 21.47
CA ALA A 162 8.87 -5.39 20.65
C ALA A 162 7.44 -5.00 21.04
N TYR A 163 6.59 -5.99 21.34
CA TYR A 163 5.23 -5.74 21.86
C TYR A 163 5.27 -4.88 23.14
N PHE A 164 6.12 -5.22 24.12
CA PHE A 164 6.20 -4.46 25.38
C PHE A 164 6.82 -3.07 25.18
N ILE A 165 7.88 -2.93 24.39
CA ILE A 165 8.47 -1.61 24.07
C ILE A 165 7.45 -0.72 23.34
N GLY A 166 6.74 -1.28 22.35
CA GLY A 166 5.70 -0.57 21.61
C GLY A 166 4.56 -0.08 22.50
N SER A 167 4.13 -0.91 23.47
CA SER A 167 3.09 -0.53 24.43
C SER A 167 3.47 0.69 25.28
N SER A 168 4.75 0.79 25.68
CA SER A 168 5.25 1.91 26.49
C SER A 168 5.22 3.24 25.74
N ARG A 169 5.52 3.23 24.43
CA ARG A 169 5.49 4.42 23.56
C ARG A 169 4.06 4.91 23.35
N GLY A 170 3.11 3.98 23.14
CA GLY A 170 1.69 4.31 23.00
C GLY A 170 1.09 4.90 24.29
N SER A 171 1.49 4.41 25.46
CA SER A 171 1.07 4.96 26.75
C SER A 171 1.52 6.42 26.95
N LYS A 172 2.78 6.74 26.61
CA LYS A 172 3.29 8.12 26.68
C LYS A 172 2.51 9.08 25.78
N ALA A 173 2.28 8.70 24.52
CA ALA A 173 1.54 9.52 23.57
C ALA A 173 0.08 9.80 24.03
N SER A 174 -0.58 8.79 24.59
CA SER A 174 -1.93 8.92 25.14
C SER A 174 -1.95 9.84 26.37
N GLY A 175 -0.98 9.69 27.27
CA GLY A 175 -0.83 10.54 28.46
C GLY A 175 -0.57 12.01 28.12
N ASP A 176 0.29 12.29 27.14
CA ASP A 176 0.57 13.66 26.68
C ASP A 176 -0.66 14.30 26.03
N ALA A 177 -1.44 13.54 25.26
CA ALA A 177 -2.70 14.02 24.67
C ALA A 177 -3.73 14.41 25.75
N VAL A 178 -3.91 13.55 26.76
CA VAL A 178 -4.81 13.83 27.90
C VAL A 178 -4.34 15.05 28.69
N ARG A 179 -3.03 15.18 28.97
CA ARG A 179 -2.47 16.35 29.66
C ARG A 179 -2.76 17.64 28.88
N LYS A 180 -2.56 17.64 27.57
CA LYS A 180 -2.82 18.80 26.71
C LYS A 180 -4.30 19.20 26.71
N ILE A 181 -5.22 18.23 26.69
CA ILE A 181 -6.67 18.50 26.80
C ILE A 181 -7.02 19.10 28.16
N ALA A 182 -6.44 18.57 29.25
CA ALA A 182 -6.67 19.09 30.60
C ALA A 182 -6.17 20.54 30.75
N GLU A 183 -5.01 20.88 30.18
CA GLU A 183 -4.47 22.24 30.15
C GLU A 183 -5.33 23.22 29.34
N GLN A 184 -6.04 22.74 28.31
CA GLN A 184 -6.95 23.54 27.49
C GLN A 184 -8.33 23.73 28.14
N ALA A 185 -8.82 22.74 28.90
CA ALA A 185 -10.09 22.83 29.60
C ALA A 185 -10.04 23.64 30.90
N GLY A 186 -8.83 23.90 31.44
CA GLY A 186 -8.60 24.72 32.63
C GLY A 186 -8.33 26.21 32.35
N LYS A 187 -8.46 26.66 31.10
CA LYS A 187 -8.37 28.07 30.68
C LYS A 187 -9.73 28.54 30.19
#